data_AF-R4LUX4-F1
#
_entry.id   AF-R4LUX4-F1
#
_cell.length_a   1.000
_cell.length_b   1.000
_cell.length_c   1.000
_cell.angle_alpha   90.00
_cell.angle_beta   90.00
_cell.angle_gamma   90.00
#
_symmetry.space_group_name_H-M   'P 1'
#
loop_
_entity.id
_entity.type
_entity.pdbx_description
1 polymer ?
#
loop_
_entity_poly.entity_id
_entity_poly.type
_entity_poly.pdbx_seq_one_letter_code
_entity_poly.pdbx_strand_id
1 'polypeptide(L)'
;MKVLARSLRRVTGVPGLTVRPWRAGTDFWADLVEDGTAPSVVRSPRAERVRTSYDGDVDFGVVLEKEAVALRLMAAAGLPVPEILGRHRGTGPGEPSWLRLSLVPHDQHAELPLDRLGGIVRRLHGIRPRAAGLSPHPSWTGFVRQRLWQRLRAARRYCPLPADASLEPVVTALLGTRAAHATSLLHMDLRRENICVEGGRIAALIDLSNCIVGDPLMELGRIRGYGLLTEEFRRGYGADRFDAAASSLLDLYELDTALLLTVVSVEEFDDPVLHRDQAARATELAARIAAAPALLAFDGRALVPAADSGEAPAVADSWLVEAGGVRFLDGHRDRFTAACRRHGVAADRLGRFWAAVLGALPGEGRWFPRVELTTAGQLRYRLRPAPPRRELTPRVAADPRRSPTVKGPDLPVLAGSPETVLCTPDGLVLEGSTTSLLWWEGSTLCVPDPALPLLAGVTTAALQRRARELGIRVEPVRCRVDRLDGREVWLVNALHGIRPVLRWESAGLTAAPARRAPSWQRWWAAQRVTLGARPDMG
;
A
#
# COMPACT_ATOMS: atom_id res chain seq x y z
N MET A 1 34.77 9.65 -28.20
CA MET A 1 35.45 10.96 -28.03
C MET A 1 35.72 11.75 -29.33
N LYS A 2 36.49 11.25 -30.31
CA LYS A 2 36.74 12.00 -31.58
C LYS A 2 35.46 12.46 -32.31
N VAL A 3 34.45 11.58 -32.34
CA VAL A 3 33.12 11.89 -32.92
C VAL A 3 32.40 12.99 -32.13
N LEU A 4 32.40 12.91 -30.80
CA LEU A 4 31.80 13.92 -29.91
C LEU A 4 32.47 15.29 -30.09
N ALA A 5 33.79 15.36 -30.06
CA ALA A 5 34.54 16.60 -30.27
C ALA A 5 34.24 17.23 -31.65
N ARG A 6 34.12 16.40 -32.70
CA ARG A 6 33.71 16.87 -34.04
C ARG A 6 32.30 17.45 -34.04
N SER A 7 31.35 16.76 -33.38
CA SER A 7 29.97 17.24 -33.25
C SER A 7 29.90 18.57 -32.49
N LEU A 8 30.60 18.68 -31.36
CA LEU A 8 30.72 19.92 -30.59
C LEU A 8 31.26 21.06 -31.46
N ARG A 9 32.43 20.89 -32.10
CA ARG A 9 33.01 21.93 -32.96
C ARG A 9 32.07 22.38 -34.07
N ARG A 10 31.35 21.44 -34.69
CA ARG A 10 30.39 21.72 -35.76
C ARG A 10 29.21 22.55 -35.25
N VAL A 11 28.66 22.21 -34.09
CA VAL A 11 27.45 22.86 -33.55
C VAL A 11 27.78 24.17 -32.83
N THR A 12 28.92 24.25 -32.13
CA THR A 12 29.33 25.46 -31.41
C THR A 12 30.09 26.45 -32.29
N GLY A 13 30.64 25.99 -33.42
CA GLY A 13 31.46 26.81 -34.31
C GLY A 13 32.85 27.14 -33.77
N VAL A 14 33.32 26.45 -32.72
CA VAL A 14 34.64 26.71 -32.10
C VAL A 14 35.67 25.68 -32.56
N PRO A 15 36.58 25.98 -33.51
CA PRO A 15 37.45 24.97 -34.12
C PRO A 15 38.49 24.39 -33.17
N GLY A 16 38.98 25.20 -32.23
CA GLY A 16 40.01 24.85 -31.24
C GLY A 16 39.51 24.06 -30.04
N LEU A 17 38.21 23.78 -29.94
CA LEU A 17 37.61 23.09 -28.80
C LEU A 17 38.19 21.68 -28.63
N THR A 18 38.63 21.36 -27.42
CA THR A 18 39.09 20.03 -27.02
C THR A 18 38.12 19.40 -26.01
N VAL A 19 38.10 18.07 -25.98
CA VAL A 19 37.30 17.28 -25.05
C VAL A 19 38.22 16.27 -24.40
N ARG A 20 38.25 16.24 -23.07
CA ARG A 20 39.06 15.29 -22.29
C ARG A 20 38.19 14.48 -21.33
N PRO A 21 38.49 13.18 -21.13
CA PRO A 21 37.77 12.36 -20.17
C PRO A 21 37.82 12.98 -18.77
N TRP A 22 36.72 12.88 -18.03
CA TRP A 22 36.69 13.36 -16.65
C TRP A 22 35.93 12.45 -15.70
N ARG A 23 34.62 12.28 -15.91
CA ARG A 23 33.78 11.42 -15.09
C ARG A 23 32.90 10.53 -15.96
N ALA A 24 32.46 9.42 -15.38
CA ALA A 24 31.54 8.49 -16.02
C ALA A 24 30.47 8.10 -15.01
N GLY A 25 29.21 8.17 -15.42
CA GLY A 25 28.09 7.52 -14.74
C GLY A 25 27.73 6.21 -15.45
N THR A 26 26.64 5.59 -14.99
CA THR A 26 26.08 4.39 -15.60
C THR A 26 25.71 4.62 -17.06
N ASP A 27 24.95 5.69 -17.32
CA ASP A 27 24.34 5.95 -18.63
C ASP A 27 25.06 7.02 -19.46
N PHE A 28 25.81 7.90 -18.80
CA PHE A 28 26.41 9.08 -19.42
C PHE A 28 27.90 9.19 -19.13
N TRP A 29 28.66 9.59 -20.14
CA TRP A 29 29.97 10.22 -19.97
C TRP A 29 29.78 11.68 -19.58
N ALA A 30 30.63 12.20 -18.71
CA ALA A 30 30.73 13.61 -18.35
C ALA A 30 32.17 14.07 -18.56
N ASP A 31 32.44 14.61 -19.74
CA ASP A 31 33.79 14.98 -20.19
C ASP A 31 34.02 16.49 -20.05
N LEU A 32 35.27 16.90 -19.79
CA LEU A 32 35.63 18.31 -19.72
C LEU A 32 35.85 18.88 -21.12
N VAL A 33 35.38 20.10 -21.32
CA VAL A 33 35.48 20.85 -22.56
C VAL A 33 36.27 22.13 -22.32
N GLU A 34 37.32 22.32 -23.13
CA GLU A 34 38.18 23.49 -23.11
C GLU A 34 38.13 24.15 -24.50
N ASP A 35 37.74 25.42 -24.55
CA ASP A 35 37.56 26.16 -25.81
C ASP A 35 38.05 27.62 -25.72
N GLY A 36 38.91 27.91 -24.73
CA GLY A 36 39.42 29.25 -24.44
C GLY A 36 38.50 30.10 -23.54
N THR A 37 37.33 29.58 -23.16
CA THR A 37 36.43 30.19 -22.17
C THR A 37 36.51 29.45 -20.82
N ALA A 38 35.61 29.79 -19.88
CA ALA A 38 35.51 29.09 -18.61
C ALA A 38 35.29 27.57 -18.83
N PRO A 39 35.91 26.70 -18.01
CA PRO A 39 35.80 25.27 -18.18
C PRO A 39 34.34 24.82 -18.08
N SER A 40 33.99 23.82 -18.89
CA SER A 40 32.62 23.30 -18.99
C SER A 40 32.62 21.78 -19.10
N VAL A 41 31.44 21.19 -18.90
CA VAL A 41 31.24 19.74 -18.92
C VAL A 41 30.27 19.40 -20.05
N VAL A 42 30.59 18.38 -20.83
CA VAL A 42 29.64 17.80 -21.79
C VAL A 42 29.17 16.44 -21.30
N ARG A 43 27.86 16.29 -21.12
CA ARG A 43 27.19 15.00 -20.90
C ARG A 43 26.85 14.38 -22.25
N SER A 44 27.22 13.12 -22.46
CA SER A 44 26.86 12.36 -23.66
C SER A 44 26.51 10.91 -23.32
N PRO A 45 25.50 10.29 -23.97
CA PRO A 45 25.12 8.92 -23.65
C PRO A 45 26.24 7.93 -23.94
N ARG A 46 26.37 6.88 -23.12
CA ARG A 46 27.23 5.72 -23.43
C ARG A 46 26.67 4.90 -24.59
N ALA A 47 25.34 4.85 -24.69
CA ALA A 47 24.57 4.35 -25.82
C ALA A 47 23.35 5.26 -26.04
N GLU A 48 22.95 5.50 -27.29
CA GLU A 48 21.77 6.33 -27.58
C GLU A 48 20.47 5.63 -27.14
N ARG A 49 20.42 4.30 -27.22
CA ARG A 49 19.28 3.48 -26.81
C ARG A 49 19.72 2.23 -26.07
N VAL A 50 19.04 1.94 -24.96
CA VAL A 50 19.25 0.73 -24.16
C VAL A 50 17.89 0.16 -23.78
N ARG A 51 17.76 -1.17 -23.84
CA ARG A 51 16.61 -1.89 -23.29
C ARG A 51 16.99 -2.51 -21.95
N THR A 52 16.28 -2.14 -20.88
CA THR A 52 16.47 -2.69 -19.54
C THR A 52 15.27 -3.53 -19.09
N SER A 53 15.47 -4.40 -18.11
CA SER A 53 14.41 -5.23 -17.53
C SER A 53 13.40 -4.40 -16.71
N TYR A 54 13.83 -3.25 -16.18
CA TYR A 54 13.13 -2.48 -15.16
C TYR A 54 12.53 -1.14 -15.65
N ASP A 55 13.07 -0.54 -16.73
CA ASP A 55 12.53 0.69 -17.35
C ASP A 55 12.20 0.53 -18.86
N GLY A 56 12.48 -0.63 -19.47
CA GLY A 56 12.10 -0.91 -20.86
C GLY A 56 13.06 -0.30 -21.88
N ASP A 57 12.56 0.17 -23.02
CA ASP A 57 13.38 0.82 -24.06
C ASP A 57 13.58 2.31 -23.74
N VAL A 58 14.82 2.72 -23.50
CA VAL A 58 15.20 4.08 -23.10
C VAL A 58 16.00 4.74 -24.21
N ASP A 59 15.55 5.92 -24.65
CA ASP A 59 16.27 6.78 -25.60
C ASP A 59 16.95 7.92 -24.84
N PHE A 60 18.27 7.83 -24.65
CA PHE A 60 19.05 8.77 -23.84
C PHE A 60 19.20 10.14 -24.49
N GLY A 61 19.05 10.24 -25.81
CA GLY A 61 18.90 11.54 -26.47
C GLY A 61 17.63 12.26 -26.01
N VAL A 62 16.52 11.53 -25.77
CA VAL A 62 15.26 12.13 -25.27
C VAL A 62 15.45 12.54 -23.81
N VAL A 63 16.18 11.73 -23.05
CA VAL A 63 16.53 12.02 -21.65
C VAL A 63 17.31 13.34 -21.54
N LEU A 64 18.33 13.58 -22.39
CA LEU A 64 19.08 14.83 -22.39
C LEU A 64 18.24 16.05 -22.78
N GLU A 65 17.35 15.89 -23.76
CA GLU A 65 16.42 16.96 -24.16
C GLU A 65 15.48 17.33 -23.00
N LYS A 66 14.95 16.32 -22.29
CA LYS A 66 14.11 16.49 -21.10
C LYS A 66 14.89 17.16 -19.96
N GLU A 67 16.12 16.72 -19.71
CA GLU A 67 17.03 17.30 -18.70
C GLU A 67 17.28 18.79 -18.99
N ALA A 68 17.53 19.17 -20.25
CA ALA A 68 17.70 20.57 -20.63
C ALA A 68 16.44 21.42 -20.35
N VAL A 69 15.24 20.88 -20.53
CA VAL A 69 13.98 21.57 -20.18
C VAL A 69 13.87 21.72 -18.66
N ALA A 70 14.14 20.68 -17.88
CA ALA A 70 14.09 20.73 -16.42
C ALA A 70 15.07 21.77 -15.85
N LEU A 71 16.32 21.77 -16.32
CA LEU A 71 17.34 22.74 -15.92
C LEU A 71 16.89 24.18 -16.17
N ARG A 72 16.30 24.48 -17.34
CA ARG A 72 15.76 25.82 -17.62
C ARG A 72 14.64 26.22 -16.67
N LEU A 73 13.72 25.31 -16.37
CA LEU A 73 12.63 25.56 -15.43
C LEU A 73 13.14 25.81 -14.01
N MET A 74 14.12 25.01 -13.57
CA MET A 74 14.76 25.16 -12.26
C MET A 74 15.54 26.48 -12.15
N ALA A 75 16.32 26.83 -13.18
CA ALA A 75 17.03 28.11 -13.25
C ALA A 75 16.06 29.30 -13.22
N ALA A 76 14.97 29.25 -14.00
CA ALA A 76 13.94 30.29 -14.01
C ALA A 76 13.23 30.42 -12.65
N ALA A 77 13.11 29.33 -11.89
CA ALA A 77 12.59 29.34 -10.52
C ALA A 77 13.64 29.77 -9.47
N GLY A 78 14.86 30.13 -9.89
CA GLY A 78 15.96 30.56 -9.03
C GLY A 78 16.54 29.43 -8.18
N LEU A 79 16.51 28.20 -8.67
CA LEU A 79 17.15 27.04 -8.03
C LEU A 79 18.61 26.92 -8.48
N PRO A 80 19.51 26.42 -7.62
CA PRO A 80 20.91 26.24 -7.96
C PRO A 80 21.05 25.06 -8.93
N VAL A 81 21.38 25.35 -10.20
CA VAL A 81 21.61 24.39 -11.28
C VAL A 81 22.72 24.90 -12.19
N PRO A 82 23.44 24.03 -12.91
CA PRO A 82 24.42 24.48 -13.89
C PRO A 82 23.76 25.22 -15.06
N GLU A 83 24.48 26.18 -15.62
CA GLU A 83 24.07 26.88 -16.84
C GLU A 83 24.16 25.94 -18.05
N ILE A 84 23.15 26.01 -18.94
CA ILE A 84 23.19 25.30 -20.22
C ILE A 84 23.94 26.15 -21.24
N LEU A 85 25.11 25.66 -21.67
CA LEU A 85 25.95 26.33 -22.66
C LEU A 85 25.67 25.85 -24.09
N GLY A 86 25.05 24.68 -24.25
CA GLY A 86 24.68 24.14 -25.55
C GLY A 86 24.05 22.76 -25.46
N ARG A 87 23.37 22.34 -26.52
CA ARG A 87 22.80 21.00 -26.63
C ARG A 87 22.73 20.57 -28.08
N HIS A 88 22.73 19.26 -28.30
CA HIS A 88 22.51 18.69 -29.62
C HIS A 88 21.78 17.35 -29.49
N ARG A 89 20.78 17.16 -30.34
CA ARG A 89 20.09 15.89 -30.48
C ARG A 89 20.66 15.13 -31.69
N GLY A 90 21.19 13.95 -31.43
CA GLY A 90 21.67 13.06 -32.49
C GLY A 90 20.52 12.53 -33.35
N THR A 91 20.72 12.54 -34.67
CA THR A 91 19.74 12.04 -35.65
C THR A 91 20.21 10.80 -36.42
N GLY A 92 21.47 10.37 -36.25
CA GLY A 92 22.00 9.21 -36.95
C GLY A 92 23.44 8.83 -36.58
N PRO A 93 24.00 7.81 -37.23
CA PRO A 93 25.36 7.33 -36.96
C PRO A 93 26.40 8.44 -37.12
N GLY A 94 27.25 8.62 -36.12
CA GLY A 94 28.28 9.66 -36.12
C GLY A 94 27.83 11.04 -35.61
N GLU A 95 26.57 11.18 -35.20
CA GLU A 95 26.01 12.39 -34.60
C GLU A 95 25.49 12.09 -33.19
N PRO A 96 26.36 12.07 -32.17
CA PRO A 96 25.94 11.74 -30.81
C PRO A 96 25.11 12.87 -30.20
N SER A 97 24.11 12.50 -29.40
CA SER A 97 23.40 13.43 -28.53
C SER A 97 24.32 13.93 -27.42
N TRP A 98 24.22 15.21 -27.05
CA TRP A 98 24.97 15.76 -25.92
C TRP A 98 24.34 17.03 -25.33
N LEU A 99 24.67 17.30 -24.06
CA LEU A 99 24.29 18.49 -23.32
C LEU A 99 25.55 19.10 -22.68
N ARG A 100 25.87 20.34 -23.04
CA ARG A 100 27.02 21.09 -22.50
C ARG A 100 26.55 22.03 -21.40
N LEU A 101 27.18 21.91 -20.24
CA LEU A 101 26.85 22.60 -19.00
C LEU A 101 28.06 23.37 -18.45
N SER A 102 27.84 24.44 -17.71
CA SER A 102 28.90 25.09 -16.93
C SER A 102 29.50 24.11 -15.92
N LEU A 103 30.82 24.12 -15.74
CA LEU A 103 31.44 23.36 -14.65
C LEU A 103 31.11 24.05 -13.32
N VAL A 104 30.55 23.28 -12.38
CA VAL A 104 30.23 23.78 -11.03
C VAL A 104 31.34 23.34 -10.06
N PRO A 105 32.12 24.28 -9.48
CA PRO A 105 33.05 23.97 -8.41
C PRO A 105 32.31 23.36 -7.22
N HIS A 106 32.88 22.30 -6.62
CA HIS A 106 32.31 21.67 -5.44
C HIS A 106 33.35 20.85 -4.69
N ASP A 107 33.14 20.76 -3.39
CA ASP A 107 33.95 20.00 -2.45
C ASP A 107 33.56 18.51 -2.53
N GLN A 108 34.54 17.61 -2.67
CA GLN A 108 34.27 16.17 -2.83
C GLN A 108 33.64 15.53 -1.57
N HIS A 109 33.93 16.08 -0.39
CA HIS A 109 33.54 15.51 0.91
C HIS A 109 32.76 16.46 1.83
N ALA A 110 32.18 17.55 1.32
CA ALA A 110 31.47 18.54 2.16
C ALA A 110 30.16 18.02 2.75
N GLU A 111 29.88 18.21 4.03
CA GLU A 111 28.59 17.81 4.62
C GLU A 111 27.37 18.40 3.89
N LEU A 112 26.27 17.65 3.79
CA LEU A 112 25.05 18.13 3.14
C LEU A 112 24.26 19.01 4.11
N PRO A 113 23.97 20.28 3.78
CA PRO A 113 23.09 21.10 4.60
C PRO A 113 21.63 20.67 4.38
N LEU A 114 21.18 19.63 5.08
CA LEU A 114 19.90 18.95 4.83
C LEU A 114 18.67 19.86 4.96
N ASP A 115 18.65 20.79 5.91
CA ASP A 115 17.60 21.82 6.02
C ASP A 115 17.51 22.69 4.75
N ARG A 116 18.66 23.14 4.22
CA ARG A 116 18.71 23.91 2.98
C ARG A 116 18.27 23.07 1.78
N LEU A 117 18.67 21.80 1.73
CA LEU A 117 18.22 20.87 0.70
C LEU A 117 16.69 20.71 0.73
N GLY A 118 16.10 20.52 1.92
CA GLY A 118 14.65 20.46 2.10
C GLY A 118 13.94 21.70 1.53
N GLY A 119 14.47 22.90 1.82
CA GLY A 119 13.94 24.16 1.28
C GLY A 119 14.04 24.27 -0.25
N ILE A 120 15.14 23.78 -0.84
CA ILE A 120 15.31 23.72 -2.30
C ILE A 120 14.33 22.73 -2.92
N VAL A 121 14.17 21.53 -2.36
CA VAL A 121 13.24 20.51 -2.85
C VAL A 121 11.79 21.00 -2.74
N ARG A 122 11.43 21.73 -1.69
CA ARG A 122 10.11 22.39 -1.58
C ARG A 122 9.85 23.35 -2.73
N ARG A 123 10.84 24.17 -3.09
CA ARG A 123 10.74 25.11 -4.22
C ARG A 123 10.69 24.38 -5.56
N LEU A 124 11.47 23.32 -5.73
CA LEU A 124 11.41 22.42 -6.90
C LEU A 124 10.01 21.85 -7.08
N HIS A 125 9.42 21.30 -6.03
CA HIS A 125 8.04 20.79 -6.04
C HIS A 125 6.98 21.87 -6.29
N GLY A 126 7.32 23.15 -6.19
CA GLY A 126 6.47 24.27 -6.58
C GLY A 126 6.38 24.49 -8.09
N ILE A 127 7.32 23.95 -8.87
CA ILE A 127 7.35 24.07 -10.34
C ILE A 127 6.34 23.08 -10.93
N ARG A 128 5.37 23.58 -11.71
CA ARG A 128 4.30 22.78 -12.34
C ARG A 128 4.34 22.87 -13.86
N PRO A 129 5.24 22.13 -14.54
CA PRO A 129 5.49 22.33 -15.94
C PRO A 129 4.39 21.74 -16.84
N ARG A 130 4.21 22.38 -18.00
CA ARG A 130 3.47 21.87 -19.17
C ARG A 130 4.34 22.03 -20.41
N ALA A 131 5.44 21.30 -20.44
CA ALA A 131 6.45 21.37 -21.48
C ALA A 131 6.66 20.00 -22.14
N ALA A 132 7.35 20.00 -23.28
CA ALA A 132 7.71 18.77 -23.99
C ALA A 132 8.51 17.84 -23.06
N GLY A 133 8.06 16.60 -22.92
CA GLY A 133 8.67 15.59 -22.03
C GLY A 133 8.44 15.81 -20.52
N LEU A 134 7.90 16.96 -20.11
CA LEU A 134 7.62 17.31 -18.71
C LEU A 134 6.23 17.94 -18.61
N SER A 135 5.22 17.08 -18.61
CA SER A 135 3.82 17.43 -18.38
C SER A 135 3.17 16.38 -17.47
N PRO A 136 2.11 16.72 -16.72
CA PRO A 136 1.41 15.74 -15.89
C PRO A 136 0.96 14.53 -16.71
N HIS A 137 1.14 13.34 -16.14
CA HIS A 137 0.68 12.11 -16.78
C HIS A 137 -0.85 12.09 -16.92
N PRO A 138 -1.40 11.55 -18.03
CA PRO A 138 -2.86 11.42 -18.20
C PRO A 138 -3.51 10.60 -17.07
N SER A 139 -2.79 9.61 -16.54
CA SER A 139 -3.17 8.85 -15.36
C SER A 139 -1.94 8.60 -14.49
N TRP A 140 -1.83 9.33 -13.38
CA TRP A 140 -0.76 9.12 -12.40
C TRP A 140 -0.80 7.71 -11.81
N THR A 141 -1.98 7.24 -11.42
CA THR A 141 -2.19 5.90 -10.89
C THR A 141 -1.76 4.83 -11.91
N GLY A 142 -2.14 4.98 -13.18
CA GLY A 142 -1.74 4.04 -14.24
C GLY A 142 -0.22 4.01 -14.44
N PHE A 143 0.41 5.20 -14.51
CA PHE A 143 1.85 5.33 -14.65
C PHE A 143 2.63 4.65 -13.52
N VAL A 144 2.29 4.96 -12.25
CA VAL A 144 3.00 4.39 -11.10
C VAL A 144 2.76 2.88 -11.01
N ARG A 145 1.53 2.39 -11.25
CA ARG A 145 1.24 0.94 -11.23
C ARG A 145 2.05 0.19 -12.28
N GLN A 146 2.07 0.68 -13.52
CA GLN A 146 2.83 0.05 -14.60
C GLN A 146 4.31 -0.06 -14.23
N ARG A 147 4.89 1.05 -13.78
CA ARG A 147 6.29 1.13 -13.34
C ARG A 147 6.60 0.18 -12.18
N LEU A 148 5.78 0.23 -11.12
CA LEU A 148 5.97 -0.61 -9.94
C LEU A 148 5.91 -2.09 -10.29
N TRP A 149 4.94 -2.52 -11.11
CA TRP A 149 4.80 -3.94 -11.48
C TRP A 149 5.89 -4.42 -12.41
N GLN A 150 6.40 -3.57 -13.30
CA GLN A 150 7.57 -3.91 -14.10
C GLN A 150 8.78 -4.19 -13.20
N ARG A 151 9.04 -3.31 -12.23
CA ARG A 151 10.16 -3.44 -11.30
C ARG A 151 9.97 -4.60 -10.33
N LEU A 152 8.76 -4.82 -9.84
CA LEU A 152 8.44 -5.97 -9.00
C LEU A 152 8.70 -7.30 -9.73
N ARG A 153 8.30 -7.40 -11.01
CA ARG A 153 8.59 -8.60 -11.83
C ARG A 153 10.08 -8.81 -12.05
N ALA A 154 10.85 -7.76 -12.28
CA ALA A 154 12.30 -7.85 -12.42
C ALA A 154 12.97 -8.27 -11.09
N ALA A 155 12.64 -7.61 -9.98
CA ALA A 155 13.22 -7.85 -8.66
C ALA A 155 12.92 -9.25 -8.09
N ARG A 156 11.78 -9.86 -8.46
CA ARG A 156 11.44 -11.24 -8.08
C ARG A 156 12.46 -12.29 -8.53
N ARG A 157 13.31 -11.98 -9.51
CA ARG A 157 14.41 -12.86 -9.93
C ARG A 157 15.51 -12.96 -8.88
N TYR A 158 15.61 -11.96 -8.01
CA TYR A 158 16.74 -11.79 -7.09
C TYR A 158 16.32 -11.79 -5.61
N CYS A 159 15.03 -11.63 -5.29
CA CYS A 159 14.55 -11.67 -3.91
C CYS A 159 13.10 -12.15 -3.79
N PRO A 160 12.71 -12.73 -2.65
CA PRO A 160 11.33 -13.16 -2.41
C PRO A 160 10.42 -11.95 -2.19
N LEU A 161 9.36 -11.82 -3.01
CA LEU A 161 8.39 -10.74 -2.90
C LEU A 161 6.95 -11.30 -2.87
N PRO A 162 6.01 -10.67 -2.14
CA PRO A 162 4.60 -11.05 -2.14
C PRO A 162 4.00 -11.11 -3.54
N ALA A 163 2.96 -11.91 -3.74
CA ALA A 163 2.22 -11.98 -5.01
C ALA A 163 1.53 -10.64 -5.36
N ASP A 164 1.37 -10.35 -6.65
CA ASP A 164 0.74 -9.10 -7.14
C ASP A 164 -0.64 -8.90 -6.51
N ALA A 165 -1.42 -9.99 -6.40
CA ALA A 165 -2.76 -9.99 -5.79
C ALA A 165 -2.77 -9.52 -4.32
N SER A 166 -1.63 -9.58 -3.61
CA SER A 166 -1.51 -9.10 -2.23
C SER A 166 -1.23 -7.61 -2.13
N LEU A 167 -0.63 -7.03 -3.16
CA LEU A 167 -0.25 -5.60 -3.19
C LEU A 167 -1.26 -4.76 -3.96
N GLU A 168 -1.80 -5.28 -5.07
CA GLU A 168 -2.60 -4.54 -6.04
C GLU A 168 -3.78 -3.77 -5.43
N PRO A 169 -4.61 -4.36 -4.54
CA PRO A 169 -5.71 -3.60 -3.93
C PRO A 169 -5.23 -2.43 -3.08
N VAL A 170 -4.13 -2.61 -2.33
CA VAL A 170 -3.55 -1.58 -1.46
C VAL A 170 -2.89 -0.49 -2.30
N VAL A 171 -2.14 -0.86 -3.34
CA VAL A 171 -1.49 0.09 -4.26
C VAL A 171 -2.52 0.92 -5.02
N THR A 172 -3.55 0.29 -5.59
CA THR A 172 -4.65 0.99 -6.25
C THR A 172 -5.35 1.93 -5.27
N ALA A 173 -5.55 1.51 -4.02
CA ALA A 173 -6.08 2.37 -2.98
C ALA A 173 -5.15 3.59 -2.74
N LEU A 174 -3.88 3.39 -2.39
CA LEU A 174 -3.01 4.52 -2.06
C LEU A 174 -2.90 5.55 -3.20
N LEU A 175 -2.80 5.09 -4.45
CA LEU A 175 -2.60 5.96 -5.60
C LEU A 175 -3.87 6.66 -6.11
N GLY A 176 -5.07 6.12 -5.83
CA GLY A 176 -6.33 6.64 -6.39
C GLY A 176 -6.66 8.08 -6.00
N THR A 177 -6.05 8.62 -4.93
CA THR A 177 -6.24 10.00 -4.46
C THR A 177 -5.19 10.98 -4.98
N ARG A 178 -4.19 10.51 -5.73
CA ARG A 178 -2.95 11.27 -5.97
C ARG A 178 -2.91 12.03 -7.30
N ALA A 179 -3.88 11.82 -8.18
CA ALA A 179 -3.92 12.45 -9.50
C ALA A 179 -3.83 13.99 -9.43
N ALA A 180 -4.58 14.63 -8.52
CA ALA A 180 -4.57 16.08 -8.36
C ALA A 180 -3.25 16.63 -7.77
N HIS A 181 -2.50 15.79 -7.06
CA HIS A 181 -1.21 16.15 -6.46
C HIS A 181 -0.06 15.97 -7.45
N ALA A 182 -0.21 15.08 -8.43
CA ALA A 182 0.85 14.67 -9.36
C ALA A 182 1.12 15.68 -10.48
N THR A 183 1.54 16.88 -10.10
CA THR A 183 1.74 18.02 -11.03
C THR A 183 3.07 18.73 -10.85
N SER A 184 3.92 18.26 -9.94
CA SER A 184 5.17 18.91 -9.56
C SER A 184 6.34 18.33 -10.36
N LEU A 185 7.31 19.17 -10.73
CA LEU A 185 8.60 18.70 -11.22
C LEU A 185 9.34 17.98 -10.10
N LEU A 186 9.79 16.76 -10.38
CA LEU A 186 10.58 15.92 -9.48
C LEU A 186 11.95 15.69 -10.11
N HIS A 187 13.03 15.79 -9.34
CA HIS A 187 14.39 15.45 -9.79
C HIS A 187 14.59 13.94 -9.88
N MET A 188 14.00 13.21 -8.93
CA MET A 188 14.01 11.76 -8.81
C MET A 188 15.39 11.13 -8.67
N ASP A 189 16.46 11.86 -8.37
CA ASP A 189 17.79 11.25 -8.16
C ASP A 189 18.66 12.09 -7.22
N LEU A 190 18.01 12.66 -6.20
CA LEU A 190 18.67 13.49 -5.19
C LEU A 190 19.40 12.62 -4.18
N ARG A 191 20.55 12.12 -4.60
CA ARG A 191 21.56 11.47 -3.77
C ARG A 191 22.80 12.33 -3.64
N ARG A 192 23.68 11.96 -2.72
CA ARG A 192 24.88 12.71 -2.37
C ARG A 192 25.72 13.11 -3.58
N GLU A 193 25.89 12.21 -4.54
CA GLU A 193 26.72 12.37 -5.74
C GLU A 193 26.17 13.43 -6.71
N ASN A 194 24.88 13.74 -6.61
CA ASN A 194 24.16 14.65 -7.50
C ASN A 194 23.90 16.03 -6.86
N ILE A 195 24.49 16.29 -5.68
CA ILE A 195 24.36 17.55 -4.95
C ILE A 195 25.75 18.17 -4.80
N CYS A 196 26.00 19.23 -5.57
CA CYS A 196 27.24 19.99 -5.50
C CYS A 196 27.19 20.94 -4.29
N VAL A 197 28.11 20.75 -3.33
CA VAL A 197 28.27 21.64 -2.17
C VAL A 197 29.62 22.34 -2.26
N GLU A 198 29.62 23.66 -2.06
CA GLU A 198 30.82 24.48 -2.01
C GLU A 198 30.69 25.45 -0.83
N GLY A 199 31.68 25.44 0.08
CA GLY A 199 31.68 26.35 1.24
C GLY A 199 30.43 26.24 2.12
N GLY A 200 29.91 25.01 2.29
CA GLY A 200 28.70 24.73 3.07
C GLY A 200 27.37 25.16 2.42
N ARG A 201 27.39 25.58 1.15
CA ARG A 201 26.19 25.95 0.37
C ARG A 201 25.97 24.96 -0.77
N ILE A 202 24.70 24.68 -1.07
CA ILE A 202 24.34 23.88 -2.26
C ILE A 202 24.52 24.78 -3.49
N ALA A 203 25.60 24.53 -4.22
CA ALA A 203 26.01 25.28 -5.42
C ALA A 203 25.21 24.86 -6.65
N ALA A 204 24.91 23.56 -6.79
CA ALA A 204 24.05 23.06 -7.86
C ALA A 204 23.42 21.70 -7.52
N LEU A 205 22.24 21.47 -8.08
CA LEU A 205 21.68 20.14 -8.30
C LEU A 205 21.99 19.71 -9.74
N ILE A 206 22.49 18.49 -9.92
CA ILE A 206 22.90 17.94 -11.22
C ILE A 206 22.26 16.57 -11.47
N ASP A 207 22.31 16.13 -12.72
CA ASP A 207 21.77 14.84 -13.16
C ASP A 207 20.24 14.73 -13.04
N LEU A 208 19.56 15.43 -13.96
CA LEU A 208 18.10 15.41 -14.06
C LEU A 208 17.62 14.35 -15.07
N SER A 209 18.43 13.33 -15.35
CA SER A 209 18.10 12.26 -16.30
C SER A 209 16.77 11.55 -15.93
N ASN A 210 16.54 11.40 -14.62
CA ASN A 210 15.38 10.74 -14.06
C ASN A 210 14.17 11.66 -13.81
N CYS A 211 14.27 12.95 -14.14
CA CYS A 211 13.22 13.91 -13.78
C CYS A 211 11.88 13.57 -14.45
N ILE A 212 10.79 13.82 -13.73
CA ILE A 212 9.40 13.58 -14.17
C ILE A 212 8.47 14.63 -13.58
N VAL A 213 7.22 14.65 -14.03
CA VAL A 213 6.14 15.42 -13.39
C VAL A 213 5.27 14.45 -12.60
N GLY A 214 5.18 14.65 -11.29
CA GLY A 214 4.57 13.66 -10.42
C GLY A 214 4.18 14.17 -9.04
N ASP A 215 3.83 13.23 -8.17
CA ASP A 215 3.50 13.48 -6.78
C ASP A 215 4.78 13.76 -5.98
N PRO A 216 4.89 14.90 -5.27
CA PRO A 216 6.02 15.20 -4.38
C PRO A 216 6.40 14.08 -3.41
N LEU A 217 5.43 13.27 -2.95
CA LEU A 217 5.73 12.13 -2.06
C LEU A 217 6.57 11.05 -2.74
N MET A 218 6.57 10.98 -4.08
CA MET A 218 7.41 10.03 -4.82
C MET A 218 8.90 10.37 -4.70
N GLU A 219 9.26 11.65 -4.87
CA GLU A 219 10.62 12.12 -4.65
C GLU A 219 11.03 11.98 -3.18
N LEU A 220 10.15 12.36 -2.24
CA LEU A 220 10.44 12.21 -0.81
C LEU A 220 10.63 10.75 -0.40
N GLY A 221 9.87 9.81 -0.98
CA GLY A 221 10.06 8.37 -0.76
C GLY A 221 11.43 7.88 -1.24
N ARG A 222 11.90 8.39 -2.40
CA ARG A 222 13.23 8.09 -2.91
C ARG A 222 14.35 8.71 -2.07
N ILE A 223 14.20 9.96 -1.64
CA ILE A 223 15.10 10.65 -0.70
C ILE A 223 15.17 9.90 0.63
N ARG A 224 14.05 9.35 1.12
CA ARG A 224 14.01 8.49 2.31
C ARG A 224 14.81 7.20 2.09
N GLY A 225 14.68 6.56 0.92
CA GLY A 225 15.48 5.40 0.54
C GLY A 225 16.99 5.66 0.50
N TYR A 226 17.41 6.90 0.23
CA TYR A 226 18.81 7.34 0.33
C TYR A 226 19.25 7.75 1.74
N GLY A 227 18.36 7.66 2.75
CA GLY A 227 18.65 8.07 4.12
C GLY A 227 18.69 9.59 4.35
N LEU A 228 18.24 10.39 3.38
CA LEU A 228 18.34 11.86 3.44
C LEU A 228 17.10 12.55 4.03
N LEU A 229 15.97 11.84 4.19
CA LEU A 229 14.72 12.40 4.73
C LEU A 229 14.74 12.50 6.27
N THR A 230 15.74 13.17 6.82
CA THR A 230 15.93 13.39 8.26
C THR A 230 14.97 14.44 8.82
N GLU A 231 15.00 14.68 10.13
CA GLU A 231 14.24 15.78 10.75
C GLU A 231 14.68 17.14 10.20
N GLU A 232 15.98 17.36 10.01
CA GLU A 232 16.52 18.60 9.45
C GLU A 232 16.00 18.86 8.04
N PHE A 233 16.03 17.84 7.17
CA PHE A 233 15.45 17.95 5.84
C PHE A 233 13.97 18.30 5.92
N ARG A 234 13.20 17.59 6.77
CA ARG A 234 11.75 17.80 6.93
C ARG A 234 11.41 19.22 7.39
N ARG A 235 12.20 19.77 8.31
CA ARG A 235 12.08 21.15 8.79
C ARG A 235 12.26 22.14 7.64
N GLY A 236 13.33 22.00 6.87
CA GLY A 236 13.59 22.85 5.70
C GLY A 236 12.55 22.72 4.61
N TYR A 237 12.04 21.50 4.39
CA TYR A 237 10.96 21.23 3.45
C TYR A 237 9.61 21.79 3.92
N GLY A 238 9.44 22.02 5.23
CA GLY A 238 8.19 22.50 5.83
C GLY A 238 7.16 21.40 6.07
N ALA A 239 7.61 20.19 6.41
CA ALA A 239 6.76 19.05 6.75
C ALA A 239 7.22 18.38 8.05
N ASP A 240 6.80 18.89 9.20
CA ASP A 240 7.21 18.39 10.52
C ASP A 240 6.93 16.89 10.71
N ARG A 241 5.74 16.44 10.27
CA ARG A 241 5.29 15.05 10.32
C ARG A 241 4.43 14.69 9.11
N PHE A 242 4.49 13.42 8.73
CA PHE A 242 3.59 12.83 7.75
C PHE A 242 2.45 12.11 8.47
N ASP A 243 1.21 12.29 8.01
CA ASP A 243 0.09 11.50 8.50
C ASP A 243 0.18 10.03 8.05
N ALA A 244 -0.76 9.19 8.49
CA ALA A 244 -0.75 7.77 8.17
C ALA A 244 -0.89 7.48 6.66
N ALA A 245 -1.61 8.32 5.92
CA ALA A 245 -1.82 8.15 4.49
C ALA A 245 -0.55 8.52 3.71
N ALA A 246 0.06 9.66 4.04
CA ALA A 246 1.34 10.10 3.49
C ALA A 246 2.46 9.11 3.83
N SER A 247 2.48 8.55 5.05
CA SER A 247 3.47 7.55 5.46
C SER A 247 3.34 6.25 4.64
N SER A 248 2.12 5.81 4.37
CA SER A 248 1.86 4.63 3.54
C SER A 248 2.24 4.86 2.07
N LEU A 249 2.04 6.08 1.55
CA LEU A 249 2.50 6.48 0.22
C LEU A 249 4.03 6.57 0.14
N LEU A 250 4.69 7.09 1.17
CA LEU A 250 6.15 7.08 1.24
C LEU A 250 6.69 5.65 1.22
N ASP A 251 6.06 4.70 1.94
CA ASP A 251 6.43 3.27 1.89
C ASP A 251 6.28 2.69 0.48
N LEU A 252 5.19 3.01 -0.21
CA LEU A 252 4.96 2.60 -1.59
C LEU A 252 6.00 3.18 -2.56
N TYR A 253 6.32 4.47 -2.44
CA TYR A 253 7.27 5.14 -3.32
C TYR A 253 8.73 4.77 -3.02
N GLU A 254 9.05 4.48 -1.77
CA GLU A 254 10.35 3.90 -1.42
C GLU A 254 10.47 2.47 -1.95
N LEU A 255 9.39 1.68 -1.93
CA LEU A 255 9.38 0.34 -2.54
C LEU A 255 9.74 0.41 -4.03
N ASP A 256 9.21 1.37 -4.79
CA ASP A 256 9.58 1.59 -6.21
C ASP A 256 11.11 1.77 -6.38
N THR A 257 11.74 2.49 -5.45
CA THR A 257 13.19 2.74 -5.46
C THR A 257 13.97 1.50 -5.04
N ALA A 258 13.56 0.82 -3.97
CA ALA A 258 14.23 -0.38 -3.49
C ALA A 258 14.19 -1.49 -4.54
N LEU A 259 13.05 -1.71 -5.21
CA LEU A 259 12.91 -2.69 -6.29
C LEU A 259 13.84 -2.38 -7.47
N LEU A 260 13.95 -1.10 -7.87
CA LEU A 260 14.88 -0.67 -8.90
C LEU A 260 16.31 -1.01 -8.51
N LEU A 261 16.74 -0.59 -7.31
CA LEU A 261 18.12 -0.75 -6.87
C LEU A 261 18.48 -2.23 -6.63
N THR A 262 17.52 -3.08 -6.22
CA THR A 262 17.73 -4.55 -6.15
C THR A 262 18.09 -5.17 -7.49
N VAL A 263 17.50 -4.67 -8.58
CA VAL A 263 17.76 -5.17 -9.94
C VAL A 263 19.06 -4.58 -10.46
N VAL A 264 19.21 -3.26 -10.38
CA VAL A 264 20.38 -2.52 -10.89
C VAL A 264 21.67 -2.96 -10.18
N SER A 265 21.63 -3.26 -8.89
CA SER A 265 22.78 -3.76 -8.16
C SER A 265 23.36 -5.05 -8.74
N VAL A 266 22.54 -5.87 -9.40
CA VAL A 266 22.97 -7.15 -10.00
C VAL A 266 23.18 -7.01 -11.50
N GLU A 267 22.23 -6.43 -12.22
CA GLU A 267 22.27 -6.35 -13.68
C GLU A 267 23.31 -5.34 -14.21
N GLU A 268 23.74 -4.37 -13.39
CA GLU A 268 24.62 -3.28 -13.85
C GLU A 268 25.88 -3.07 -13.01
N PHE A 269 25.78 -3.16 -11.68
CA PHE A 269 26.90 -2.83 -10.79
C PHE A 269 27.67 -4.02 -10.24
N ASP A 270 27.09 -5.23 -10.28
CA ASP A 270 27.63 -6.41 -9.59
C ASP A 270 28.01 -6.11 -8.12
N ASP A 271 27.13 -5.37 -7.42
CA ASP A 271 27.32 -4.91 -6.04
C ASP A 271 26.50 -5.79 -5.07
N PRO A 272 27.12 -6.78 -4.40
CA PRO A 272 26.42 -7.71 -3.52
C PRO A 272 25.95 -7.06 -2.20
N VAL A 273 26.55 -5.94 -1.78
CA VAL A 273 26.14 -5.24 -0.54
C VAL A 273 24.88 -4.43 -0.83
N LEU A 274 24.91 -3.62 -1.88
CA LEU A 274 23.74 -2.87 -2.33
C LEU A 274 22.58 -3.82 -2.63
N HIS A 275 22.85 -4.94 -3.30
CA HIS A 275 21.82 -5.95 -3.58
C HIS A 275 21.16 -6.45 -2.30
N ARG A 276 21.95 -6.89 -1.32
CA ARG A 276 21.44 -7.44 -0.06
C ARG A 276 20.56 -6.43 0.67
N ASP A 277 21.04 -5.20 0.80
CA ASP A 277 20.36 -4.16 1.57
C ASP A 277 19.04 -3.75 0.90
N GLN A 278 19.06 -3.57 -0.42
CA GLN A 278 17.87 -3.16 -1.17
C GLN A 278 16.86 -4.30 -1.31
N ALA A 279 17.31 -5.55 -1.47
CA ALA A 279 16.44 -6.73 -1.47
C ALA A 279 15.73 -6.92 -0.13
N ALA A 280 16.46 -6.78 0.98
CA ALA A 280 15.88 -6.84 2.32
C ALA A 280 14.85 -5.72 2.52
N ARG A 281 15.19 -4.48 2.11
CA ARG A 281 14.31 -3.34 2.22
C ARG A 281 13.05 -3.47 1.35
N ALA A 282 13.18 -3.94 0.12
CA ALA A 282 12.06 -4.20 -0.78
C ALA A 282 11.12 -5.25 -0.20
N THR A 283 11.67 -6.34 0.36
CA THR A 283 10.89 -7.41 1.01
C THR A 283 10.11 -6.87 2.21
N GLU A 284 10.77 -6.09 3.07
CA GLU A 284 10.16 -5.48 4.25
C GLU A 284 9.00 -4.54 3.87
N LEU A 285 9.25 -3.61 2.95
CA LEU A 285 8.25 -2.64 2.49
C LEU A 285 7.08 -3.34 1.80
N ALA A 286 7.33 -4.31 0.93
CA ALA A 286 6.29 -5.06 0.26
C ALA A 286 5.43 -5.85 1.26
N ALA A 287 6.03 -6.51 2.25
CA ALA A 287 5.29 -7.21 3.29
C ALA A 287 4.43 -6.26 4.13
N ARG A 288 4.98 -5.09 4.50
CA ARG A 288 4.26 -4.06 5.25
C ARG A 288 3.07 -3.50 4.46
N ILE A 289 3.26 -3.19 3.18
CA ILE A 289 2.19 -2.70 2.30
C ILE A 289 1.12 -3.78 2.11
N ALA A 290 1.51 -5.04 1.88
CA ALA A 290 0.56 -6.15 1.75
C ALA A 290 -0.24 -6.40 3.05
N ALA A 291 0.36 -6.10 4.21
CA ALA A 291 -0.30 -6.21 5.50
C ALA A 291 -1.18 -5.00 5.86
N ALA A 292 -0.99 -3.87 5.18
CA ALA A 292 -1.71 -2.63 5.48
C ALA A 292 -3.21 -2.77 5.12
N PRO A 293 -4.12 -2.40 6.03
CA PRO A 293 -5.54 -2.40 5.70
C PRO A 293 -5.81 -1.34 4.63
N ALA A 294 -6.35 -1.75 3.48
CA ALA A 294 -6.85 -0.80 2.49
C ALA A 294 -8.27 -0.37 2.90
N LEU A 295 -8.45 0.90 3.22
CA LEU A 295 -9.75 1.50 3.47
C LEU A 295 -10.23 2.23 2.21
N LEU A 296 -11.39 1.85 1.72
CA LEU A 296 -12.06 2.45 0.58
C LEU A 296 -13.43 3.01 1.01
N ALA A 297 -13.79 4.21 0.59
CA ALA A 297 -15.14 4.76 0.69
C ALA A 297 -15.88 4.56 -0.63
N PHE A 298 -17.21 4.43 -0.57
CA PHE A 298 -18.06 4.34 -1.75
C PHE A 298 -18.59 5.73 -2.15
N ASP A 299 -18.18 6.23 -3.31
CA ASP A 299 -18.57 7.57 -3.80
C ASP A 299 -19.97 7.61 -4.46
N GLY A 300 -20.66 6.48 -4.52
CA GLY A 300 -21.95 6.31 -5.20
C GLY A 300 -21.87 5.51 -6.50
N ARG A 301 -20.66 5.37 -7.07
CA ARG A 301 -20.34 4.56 -8.25
C ARG A 301 -19.28 3.51 -7.99
N ALA A 302 -18.19 3.86 -7.31
CA ALA A 302 -17.03 2.99 -7.12
C ALA A 302 -16.49 3.05 -5.69
N LEU A 303 -15.67 2.07 -5.34
CA LEU A 303 -14.84 2.11 -4.14
C LEU A 303 -13.60 2.95 -4.44
N VAL A 304 -13.46 4.07 -3.74
CA VAL A 304 -12.32 4.99 -3.83
C VAL A 304 -11.57 5.00 -2.51
N PRO A 305 -10.27 5.33 -2.50
CA PRO A 305 -9.47 5.26 -1.29
C PRO A 305 -9.93 6.29 -0.25
N ALA A 306 -9.87 5.92 1.03
CA ALA A 306 -10.31 6.78 2.11
C ALA A 306 -9.32 6.79 3.29
N ALA A 307 -9.22 7.94 3.94
CA ALA A 307 -8.51 8.07 5.21
C ALA A 307 -9.32 7.41 6.33
N ASP A 308 -8.60 6.82 7.30
CA ASP A 308 -9.23 6.25 8.49
C ASP A 308 -9.36 7.33 9.56
N SER A 309 -10.60 7.70 9.90
CA SER A 309 -10.87 8.65 11.00
C SER A 309 -10.63 8.02 12.38
N GLY A 310 -10.44 6.68 12.45
CA GLY A 310 -10.38 5.95 13.71
C GLY A 310 -11.73 5.81 14.42
N GLU A 311 -12.79 6.39 13.88
CA GLU A 311 -14.13 6.34 14.46
C GLU A 311 -14.77 4.96 14.31
N ALA A 312 -15.51 4.57 15.36
CA ALA A 312 -16.32 3.35 15.34
C ALA A 312 -17.38 3.44 14.23
N PRO A 313 -17.56 2.38 13.42
CA PRO A 313 -18.62 2.38 12.43
C PRO A 313 -19.99 2.22 13.10
N ALA A 314 -21.01 2.89 12.57
CA ALA A 314 -22.40 2.72 12.99
C ALA A 314 -22.93 1.31 12.67
N VAL A 315 -22.49 0.74 11.54
CA VAL A 315 -22.79 -0.63 11.14
C VAL A 315 -21.54 -1.24 10.53
N ALA A 316 -21.26 -2.52 10.78
CA ALA A 316 -20.20 -3.26 10.14
C ALA A 316 -20.56 -4.72 9.91
N ASP A 317 -19.96 -5.34 8.91
CA ASP A 317 -19.96 -6.79 8.75
C ASP A 317 -18.62 -7.30 8.24
N SER A 318 -18.25 -8.55 8.53
CA SER A 318 -16.98 -9.15 8.14
C SER A 318 -17.11 -10.64 7.88
N TRP A 319 -16.40 -11.13 6.88
CA TRP A 319 -16.37 -12.53 6.45
C TRP A 319 -14.96 -12.96 6.09
N LEU A 320 -14.71 -14.28 6.09
CA LEU A 320 -13.45 -14.83 5.60
C LEU A 320 -13.53 -15.01 4.07
N VAL A 321 -12.49 -14.54 3.38
CA VAL A 321 -12.16 -14.91 2.00
C VAL A 321 -10.89 -15.74 2.05
N GLU A 322 -10.90 -16.93 1.47
CA GLU A 322 -9.71 -17.78 1.40
C GLU A 322 -9.63 -18.42 0.01
N ALA A 323 -8.56 -18.12 -0.73
CA ALA A 323 -8.35 -18.54 -2.11
C ALA A 323 -9.58 -18.25 -3.00
N GLY A 324 -10.09 -17.02 -2.95
CA GLY A 324 -11.26 -16.60 -3.74
C GLY A 324 -12.59 -17.22 -3.32
N GLY A 325 -12.59 -18.04 -2.27
CA GLY A 325 -13.79 -18.70 -1.74
C GLY A 325 -14.34 -18.02 -0.49
N VAL A 326 -15.66 -17.98 -0.40
CA VAL A 326 -16.41 -17.40 0.73
C VAL A 326 -17.44 -18.40 1.26
N ARG A 327 -17.85 -18.25 2.52
CA ARG A 327 -18.96 -19.02 3.13
C ARG A 327 -20.08 -18.06 3.50
N PHE A 328 -21.32 -18.39 3.13
CA PHE A 328 -22.52 -17.70 3.59
C PHE A 328 -22.49 -16.16 3.43
N LEU A 329 -21.87 -15.67 2.35
CA LEU A 329 -21.73 -14.22 2.12
C LEU A 329 -23.08 -13.49 2.08
N ASP A 330 -24.13 -14.15 1.57
CA ASP A 330 -25.46 -13.54 1.45
C ASP A 330 -26.05 -13.25 2.83
N GLY A 331 -25.82 -14.10 3.83
CA GLY A 331 -26.22 -13.81 5.21
C GLY A 331 -25.49 -12.60 5.82
N HIS A 332 -24.23 -12.38 5.45
CA HIS A 332 -23.50 -11.16 5.84
C HIS A 332 -24.03 -9.94 5.10
N ARG A 333 -24.35 -10.08 3.80
CA ARG A 333 -24.96 -9.03 2.98
C ARG A 333 -26.31 -8.60 3.56
N ASP A 334 -27.16 -9.54 3.89
CA ASP A 334 -28.51 -9.29 4.40
C ASP A 334 -28.46 -8.60 5.75
N ARG A 335 -27.63 -9.10 6.67
CA ARG A 335 -27.48 -8.49 8.00
C ARG A 335 -26.98 -7.05 7.92
N PHE A 336 -25.93 -6.80 7.14
CA PHE A 336 -25.41 -5.45 6.94
C PHE A 336 -26.46 -4.53 6.28
N THR A 337 -27.10 -5.01 5.21
CA THR A 337 -28.10 -4.23 4.45
C THR A 337 -29.29 -3.87 5.31
N ALA A 338 -29.81 -4.81 6.11
CA ALA A 338 -30.91 -4.57 7.03
C ALA A 338 -30.57 -3.51 8.08
N ALA A 339 -29.36 -3.57 8.66
CA ALA A 339 -28.89 -2.57 9.60
C ALA A 339 -28.72 -1.19 8.93
N CYS A 340 -28.07 -1.11 7.76
CA CYS A 340 -27.91 0.15 7.02
C CYS A 340 -29.25 0.80 6.63
N ARG A 341 -30.27 0.02 6.28
CA ARG A 341 -31.62 0.54 5.99
C ARG A 341 -32.27 1.21 7.20
N ARG A 342 -32.05 0.68 8.41
CA ARG A 342 -32.51 1.31 9.67
C ARG A 342 -31.81 2.65 9.94
N HIS A 343 -30.63 2.85 9.37
CA HIS A 343 -29.90 4.12 9.36
C HIS A 343 -30.23 5.02 8.14
N GLY A 344 -31.30 4.72 7.40
CA GLY A 344 -31.78 5.56 6.30
C GLY A 344 -30.99 5.43 4.98
N VAL A 345 -30.13 4.41 4.84
CA VAL A 345 -29.41 4.20 3.56
C VAL A 345 -30.34 3.57 2.53
N ALA A 346 -30.48 4.23 1.38
CA ALA A 346 -31.33 3.78 0.28
C ALA A 346 -30.90 2.42 -0.32
N ALA A 347 -31.88 1.62 -0.76
CA ALA A 347 -31.65 0.25 -1.24
C ALA A 347 -30.82 0.20 -2.53
N ASP A 348 -31.03 1.15 -3.45
CA ASP A 348 -30.28 1.26 -4.70
C ASP A 348 -28.79 1.57 -4.44
N ARG A 349 -28.50 2.45 -3.48
CA ARG A 349 -27.14 2.79 -3.04
C ARG A 349 -26.44 1.57 -2.44
N LEU A 350 -27.16 0.78 -1.62
CA LEU A 350 -26.63 -0.47 -1.07
C LEU A 350 -26.39 -1.52 -2.16
N GLY A 351 -27.27 -1.61 -3.15
CA GLY A 351 -27.09 -2.51 -4.31
C GLY A 351 -25.80 -2.20 -5.07
N ARG A 352 -25.58 -0.93 -5.46
CA ARG A 352 -24.35 -0.51 -6.15
C ARG A 352 -23.11 -0.69 -5.28
N PHE A 353 -23.20 -0.41 -3.98
CA PHE A 353 -22.11 -0.65 -3.05
C PHE A 353 -21.71 -2.13 -2.99
N TRP A 354 -22.67 -3.04 -2.89
CA TRP A 354 -22.40 -4.48 -2.87
C TRP A 354 -21.80 -4.97 -4.18
N ALA A 355 -22.24 -4.47 -5.34
CA ALA A 355 -21.61 -4.77 -6.61
C ALA A 355 -20.13 -4.37 -6.62
N ALA A 356 -19.81 -3.17 -6.13
CA ALA A 356 -18.43 -2.70 -6.03
C ALA A 356 -17.59 -3.52 -5.02
N VAL A 357 -18.17 -3.89 -3.87
CA VAL A 357 -17.51 -4.75 -2.88
C VAL A 357 -17.20 -6.13 -3.45
N LEU A 358 -18.16 -6.76 -4.14
CA LEU A 358 -17.98 -8.08 -4.75
C LEU A 358 -16.87 -8.06 -5.81
N GLY A 359 -16.81 -7.01 -6.64
CA GLY A 359 -15.73 -6.82 -7.62
C GLY A 359 -14.36 -6.55 -6.99
N ALA A 360 -14.33 -6.07 -5.74
CA ALA A 360 -13.09 -5.81 -4.99
C ALA A 360 -12.66 -6.96 -4.06
N LEU A 361 -13.39 -8.09 -4.05
CA LEU A 361 -12.99 -9.25 -3.26
C LEU A 361 -11.79 -9.96 -3.91
N PRO A 362 -10.74 -10.29 -3.13
CA PRO A 362 -9.54 -10.90 -3.68
C PRO A 362 -9.79 -12.34 -4.12
N GLY A 363 -9.26 -12.71 -5.29
CA GLY A 363 -9.31 -14.08 -5.83
C GLY A 363 -8.31 -15.04 -5.17
N GLU A 364 -7.33 -14.52 -4.43
CA GLU A 364 -6.26 -15.30 -3.82
C GLU A 364 -5.98 -14.85 -2.38
N GLY A 365 -5.15 -15.63 -1.67
CA GLY A 365 -4.73 -15.32 -0.30
C GLY A 365 -5.83 -15.52 0.74
N ARG A 366 -5.61 -14.98 1.94
CA ARG A 366 -6.50 -15.17 3.09
C ARG A 366 -6.82 -13.84 3.76
N TRP A 367 -8.05 -13.38 3.58
CA TRP A 367 -8.49 -12.03 3.93
C TRP A 367 -9.70 -12.06 4.85
N PHE A 368 -9.85 -11.02 5.65
CA PHE A 368 -11.03 -10.81 6.49
C PHE A 368 -11.67 -9.44 6.21
N PRO A 369 -12.22 -9.23 4.99
CA PRO A 369 -12.77 -7.95 4.60
C PRO A 369 -13.88 -7.50 5.55
N ARG A 370 -14.06 -6.19 5.65
CA ARG A 370 -15.11 -5.58 6.45
C ARG A 370 -15.82 -4.50 5.64
N VAL A 371 -17.14 -4.55 5.60
CA VAL A 371 -17.96 -3.42 5.15
C VAL A 371 -18.37 -2.60 6.36
N GLU A 372 -18.50 -1.30 6.19
CA GLU A 372 -18.81 -0.35 7.25
C GLU A 372 -19.78 0.72 6.75
N LEU A 373 -20.64 1.21 7.65
CA LEU A 373 -21.36 2.47 7.54
C LEU A 373 -20.84 3.38 8.64
N THR A 374 -20.40 4.58 8.29
CA THR A 374 -20.01 5.59 9.29
C THR A 374 -21.24 6.24 9.92
N THR A 375 -21.04 6.88 11.08
CA THR A 375 -22.05 7.76 11.69
C THR A 375 -22.47 8.90 10.76
N ALA A 376 -21.57 9.37 9.89
CA ALA A 376 -21.86 10.36 8.84
C ALA A 376 -22.57 9.78 7.59
N GLY A 377 -22.97 8.49 7.58
CA GLY A 377 -23.70 7.90 6.46
C GLY A 377 -22.85 7.51 5.25
N GLN A 378 -21.53 7.42 5.41
CA GLN A 378 -20.58 6.99 4.38
C GLN A 378 -20.42 5.47 4.41
N LEU A 379 -20.65 4.81 3.28
CA LEU A 379 -20.34 3.39 3.11
C LEU A 379 -18.85 3.21 2.83
N ARG A 380 -18.22 2.25 3.49
CA ARG A 380 -16.79 1.94 3.35
C ARG A 380 -16.56 0.43 3.25
N TYR A 381 -15.48 0.07 2.58
CA TYR A 381 -14.94 -1.28 2.49
C TYR A 381 -13.51 -1.26 2.99
N ARG A 382 -13.19 -2.16 3.92
CA ARG A 382 -11.88 -2.33 4.49
C ARG A 382 -11.37 -3.72 4.15
N LEU A 383 -10.38 -3.79 3.28
CA LEU A 383 -9.65 -5.02 3.01
C LEU A 383 -8.52 -5.15 4.04
N ARG A 384 -8.46 -6.30 4.73
CA ARG A 384 -7.45 -6.57 5.75
C ARG A 384 -7.08 -8.06 5.73
N PRO A 385 -5.80 -8.42 5.99
CA PRO A 385 -5.41 -9.80 6.14
C PRO A 385 -6.24 -10.50 7.21
N ALA A 386 -6.52 -11.78 7.02
CA ALA A 386 -7.20 -12.57 8.04
C ALA A 386 -6.25 -12.80 9.23
N PRO A 387 -6.63 -12.41 10.47
CA PRO A 387 -5.81 -12.68 11.64
C PRO A 387 -5.46 -14.18 11.77
N PRO A 388 -4.24 -14.49 12.25
CA PRO A 388 -3.86 -15.86 12.54
C PRO A 388 -4.75 -16.44 13.65
N ARG A 389 -4.96 -17.75 13.62
CA ARG A 389 -5.64 -18.44 14.72
C ARG A 389 -4.72 -18.43 15.94
N ARG A 390 -5.30 -18.12 17.10
CA ARG A 390 -4.64 -18.25 18.42
C ARG A 390 -5.28 -19.40 19.21
N GLU A 391 -4.68 -19.78 20.32
CA GLU A 391 -5.31 -20.66 21.30
C GLU A 391 -6.63 -20.05 21.82
N LEU A 392 -7.59 -20.89 22.22
CA LEU A 392 -8.88 -20.44 22.75
C LEU A 392 -9.00 -20.80 24.22
N THR A 393 -8.84 -19.79 25.07
CA THR A 393 -9.02 -19.92 26.51
C THR A 393 -9.89 -18.76 26.98
N PRO A 394 -11.23 -18.87 26.86
CA PRO A 394 -12.10 -17.74 27.13
C PRO A 394 -12.26 -17.52 28.63
N ARG A 395 -12.36 -16.24 28.99
CA ARG A 395 -12.83 -15.80 30.31
C ARG A 395 -14.29 -15.38 30.24
N VAL A 396 -14.95 -15.29 31.37
CA VAL A 396 -16.30 -14.76 31.50
C VAL A 396 -16.25 -13.34 32.06
N ALA A 397 -17.02 -12.42 31.49
CA ALA A 397 -17.19 -11.07 32.02
C ALA A 397 -18.58 -10.51 31.72
N ALA A 398 -18.98 -9.48 32.48
CA ALA A 398 -20.20 -8.73 32.19
C ALA A 398 -20.13 -8.06 30.80
N ASP A 399 -21.27 -7.97 30.13
CA ASP A 399 -21.39 -7.37 28.80
C ASP A 399 -21.10 -5.85 28.82
N PRO A 400 -20.03 -5.36 28.16
CA PRO A 400 -19.71 -3.93 28.14
C PRO A 400 -20.44 -3.17 27.02
N ARG A 401 -21.21 -3.86 26.18
CA ARG A 401 -21.77 -3.31 24.94
C ARG A 401 -22.95 -2.39 25.20
N ARG A 402 -23.10 -1.36 24.36
CA ARG A 402 -24.24 -0.44 24.36
C ARG A 402 -25.24 -0.73 23.23
N SER A 403 -24.78 -1.34 22.13
CA SER A 403 -25.57 -1.68 20.94
C SER A 403 -25.42 -3.16 20.56
N PRO A 404 -25.76 -4.10 21.46
CA PRO A 404 -25.42 -5.52 21.33
C PRO A 404 -26.05 -6.21 20.11
N THR A 405 -27.17 -5.70 19.60
CA THR A 405 -27.88 -6.27 18.45
C THR A 405 -27.39 -5.76 17.09
N VAL A 406 -26.46 -4.79 17.07
CA VAL A 406 -25.90 -4.21 15.83
C VAL A 406 -24.39 -4.37 15.84
N LYS A 407 -23.85 -5.05 14.83
CA LYS A 407 -22.40 -5.16 14.67
C LYS A 407 -21.85 -3.81 14.20
N GLY A 408 -20.87 -3.27 14.91
CA GLY A 408 -20.20 -2.02 14.51
C GLY A 408 -19.88 -1.11 15.70
N PRO A 409 -20.89 -0.52 16.36
CA PRO A 409 -20.69 0.54 17.35
C PRO A 409 -19.79 0.13 18.51
N ASP A 410 -19.96 -1.10 19.01
CA ASP A 410 -19.20 -1.62 20.15
C ASP A 410 -17.87 -2.29 19.76
N LEU A 411 -17.45 -2.25 18.48
CA LEU A 411 -16.18 -2.85 18.07
C LEU A 411 -14.96 -2.32 18.86
N PRO A 412 -14.84 -1.02 19.19
CA PRO A 412 -13.70 -0.53 19.97
C PRO A 412 -13.64 -1.10 21.40
N VAL A 413 -14.76 -1.21 22.11
CA VAL A 413 -14.78 -1.75 23.48
C VAL A 413 -14.52 -3.25 23.51
N LEU A 414 -14.80 -3.95 22.40
CA LEU A 414 -14.52 -5.37 22.22
C LEU A 414 -13.12 -5.64 21.63
N ALA A 415 -12.43 -4.62 21.12
CA ALA A 415 -11.12 -4.78 20.50
C ALA A 415 -10.01 -5.02 21.54
N GLY A 416 -8.97 -5.77 21.15
CA GLY A 416 -7.75 -5.93 21.95
C GLY A 416 -7.87 -6.82 23.19
N SER A 417 -9.07 -7.25 23.58
CA SER A 417 -9.25 -8.21 24.68
C SER A 417 -9.10 -9.66 24.22
N PRO A 418 -8.59 -10.58 25.07
CA PRO A 418 -8.76 -12.01 24.88
C PRO A 418 -10.24 -12.35 24.66
N GLU A 419 -10.50 -13.44 23.94
CA GLU A 419 -11.89 -13.87 23.68
C GLU A 419 -12.62 -14.03 25.02
N THR A 420 -13.71 -13.30 25.18
CA THR A 420 -14.45 -13.24 26.45
C THR A 420 -15.89 -13.65 26.20
N VAL A 421 -16.42 -14.60 26.97
CA VAL A 421 -17.85 -14.92 27.03
C VAL A 421 -18.54 -13.84 27.86
N LEU A 422 -19.45 -13.12 27.22
CA LEU A 422 -20.24 -12.04 27.79
C LEU A 422 -21.47 -12.63 28.48
N CYS A 423 -21.78 -12.08 29.65
CA CYS A 423 -23.00 -12.40 30.39
C CYS A 423 -23.75 -11.14 30.84
N THR A 424 -25.04 -11.31 31.09
CA THR A 424 -25.87 -10.30 31.73
C THR A 424 -25.44 -10.07 33.19
N PRO A 425 -25.87 -8.97 33.85
CA PRO A 425 -25.56 -8.73 35.26
C PRO A 425 -26.02 -9.85 36.21
N ASP A 426 -27.11 -10.55 35.89
CA ASP A 426 -27.65 -11.70 36.62
C ASP A 426 -26.99 -13.06 36.24
N GLY A 427 -26.01 -13.04 35.33
CA GLY A 427 -25.15 -14.17 35.00
C GLY A 427 -25.69 -15.09 33.91
N LEU A 428 -26.64 -14.63 33.08
CA LEU A 428 -27.08 -15.36 31.89
C LEU A 428 -26.07 -15.19 30.76
N VAL A 429 -25.77 -16.30 30.07
CA VAL A 429 -24.84 -16.33 28.94
C VAL A 429 -25.45 -15.60 27.75
N LEU A 430 -24.66 -14.70 27.15
CA LEU A 430 -25.02 -14.00 25.91
C LEU A 430 -24.25 -14.61 24.74
N GLU A 431 -23.08 -14.07 24.44
CA GLU A 431 -22.20 -14.53 23.36
C GLU A 431 -20.75 -14.18 23.67
N GLY A 432 -19.82 -14.45 22.77
CA GLY A 432 -18.44 -14.02 22.91
C GLY A 432 -18.19 -12.60 22.40
N SER A 433 -17.08 -12.01 22.82
CA SER A 433 -16.61 -10.69 22.38
C SER A 433 -16.49 -10.55 20.85
N THR A 434 -16.06 -11.61 20.15
CA THR A 434 -15.98 -11.63 18.68
C THR A 434 -16.68 -12.84 18.05
N THR A 435 -17.38 -13.62 18.87
CA THR A 435 -17.95 -14.92 18.54
C THR A 435 -19.38 -15.04 19.05
N SER A 436 -20.19 -15.88 18.42
CA SER A 436 -21.42 -16.38 19.03
C SER A 436 -21.13 -17.66 19.80
N LEU A 437 -21.97 -17.98 20.79
CA LEU A 437 -21.81 -19.16 21.65
C LEU A 437 -22.93 -20.18 21.37
N LEU A 438 -22.57 -21.47 21.27
CA LEU A 438 -23.49 -22.61 21.26
C LEU A 438 -22.95 -23.69 22.20
N TRP A 439 -23.81 -24.57 22.72
CA TRP A 439 -23.35 -25.70 23.54
C TRP A 439 -24.22 -26.94 23.33
N TRP A 440 -23.71 -28.09 23.76
CA TRP A 440 -24.41 -29.36 23.67
C TRP A 440 -24.95 -29.83 25.01
N GLU A 441 -26.22 -30.24 25.02
CA GLU A 441 -26.85 -30.96 26.12
C GLU A 441 -27.40 -32.30 25.64
N GLY A 442 -26.67 -33.38 25.94
CA GLY A 442 -26.98 -34.70 25.39
C GLY A 442 -26.91 -34.69 23.86
N SER A 443 -28.05 -34.87 23.21
CA SER A 443 -28.21 -34.82 21.75
C SER A 443 -28.78 -33.49 21.22
N THR A 444 -29.04 -32.51 22.09
CA THR A 444 -29.62 -31.21 21.73
C THR A 444 -28.52 -30.15 21.54
N LEU A 445 -28.61 -29.38 20.47
CA LEU A 445 -27.79 -28.18 20.25
C LEU A 445 -28.50 -26.97 20.88
N CYS A 446 -27.98 -26.49 21.99
CA CYS A 446 -28.54 -25.34 22.69
C CYS A 446 -27.93 -24.03 22.16
N VAL A 447 -28.75 -23.01 22.06
CA VAL A 447 -28.36 -21.63 21.73
C VAL A 447 -28.91 -20.67 22.78
N PRO A 448 -28.24 -19.53 23.03
CA PRO A 448 -28.81 -18.50 23.90
C PRO A 448 -30.18 -18.04 23.38
N ASP A 449 -31.12 -17.79 24.29
CA ASP A 449 -32.48 -17.34 23.95
C ASP A 449 -32.42 -16.06 23.07
N PRO A 450 -33.03 -16.04 21.86
CA PRO A 450 -33.02 -14.88 20.97
C PRO A 450 -33.73 -13.64 21.53
N ALA A 451 -34.48 -13.75 22.63
CA ALA A 451 -35.01 -12.60 23.37
C ALA A 451 -33.93 -11.83 24.16
N LEU A 452 -32.73 -12.40 24.32
CA LEU A 452 -31.57 -11.74 24.93
C LEU A 452 -30.88 -10.78 23.94
N PRO A 453 -30.09 -9.80 24.43
CA PRO A 453 -29.35 -8.86 23.60
C PRO A 453 -28.16 -9.53 22.87
N LEU A 454 -28.46 -10.23 21.78
CA LEU A 454 -27.50 -10.98 20.98
C LEU A 454 -27.34 -10.36 19.59
N LEU A 455 -26.13 -10.43 19.05
CA LEU A 455 -25.92 -10.24 17.64
C LEU A 455 -26.49 -11.43 16.86
N ALA A 456 -27.27 -11.15 15.81
CA ALA A 456 -27.71 -12.16 14.86
C ALA A 456 -26.52 -12.75 14.07
N GLY A 457 -25.88 -13.81 14.59
CA GLY A 457 -24.69 -14.42 14.03
C GLY A 457 -24.97 -15.24 12.76
N VAL A 458 -24.35 -14.89 11.63
CA VAL A 458 -24.46 -15.64 10.37
C VAL A 458 -23.98 -17.09 10.53
N THR A 459 -22.86 -17.30 11.24
CA THR A 459 -22.34 -18.62 11.55
C THR A 459 -23.33 -19.43 12.38
N THR A 460 -23.91 -18.84 13.43
CA THR A 460 -24.92 -19.49 14.28
C THR A 460 -26.13 -19.91 13.47
N ALA A 461 -26.67 -19.03 12.61
CA ALA A 461 -27.80 -19.35 11.76
C ALA A 461 -27.52 -20.54 10.83
N ALA A 462 -26.32 -20.60 10.25
CA ALA A 462 -25.91 -21.73 9.41
C ALA A 462 -25.80 -23.04 10.20
N LEU A 463 -25.28 -23.00 11.44
CA LEU A 463 -25.19 -24.19 12.29
C LEU A 463 -26.56 -24.68 12.76
N GLN A 464 -27.47 -23.78 13.12
CA GLN A 464 -28.84 -24.14 13.47
C GLN A 464 -29.57 -24.77 12.28
N ARG A 465 -29.41 -24.23 11.07
CA ARG A 465 -29.97 -24.83 9.85
C ARG A 465 -29.42 -26.25 9.64
N ARG A 466 -28.10 -26.42 9.76
CA ARG A 466 -27.47 -27.74 9.66
C ARG A 466 -27.96 -28.72 10.73
N ALA A 467 -28.18 -28.28 11.96
CA ALA A 467 -28.74 -29.13 13.01
C ALA A 467 -30.13 -29.65 12.60
N ARG A 468 -31.01 -28.76 12.12
CA ARG A 468 -32.36 -29.13 11.66
C ARG A 468 -32.31 -30.10 10.47
N GLU A 469 -31.43 -29.87 9.50
CA GLU A 469 -31.20 -30.80 8.36
C GLU A 469 -30.77 -32.20 8.83
N LEU A 470 -30.07 -32.29 9.96
CA LEU A 470 -29.64 -33.55 10.57
C LEU A 470 -30.68 -34.16 11.52
N GLY A 471 -31.86 -33.55 11.67
CA GLY A 471 -32.87 -33.96 12.65
C GLY A 471 -32.44 -33.71 14.10
N ILE A 472 -31.44 -32.88 14.34
CA ILE A 472 -30.95 -32.52 15.67
C ILE A 472 -31.83 -31.40 16.23
N ARG A 473 -32.35 -31.60 17.44
CA ARG A 473 -33.12 -30.58 18.17
C ARG A 473 -32.24 -29.36 18.45
N VAL A 474 -32.76 -28.18 18.14
CA VAL A 474 -32.15 -26.89 18.46
C VAL A 474 -33.04 -26.19 19.49
N GLU A 475 -32.51 -25.91 20.67
CA GLU A 475 -33.29 -25.32 21.77
C GLU A 475 -32.74 -23.93 22.16
N PRO A 476 -33.58 -22.87 22.14
CA PRO A 476 -33.25 -21.60 22.77
C PRO A 476 -33.32 -21.70 24.29
N VAL A 477 -32.26 -21.30 24.99
CA VAL A 477 -32.15 -21.48 26.45
C VAL A 477 -31.59 -20.22 27.12
N ARG A 478 -32.24 -19.79 28.21
CA ARG A 478 -31.67 -18.81 29.15
C ARG A 478 -30.76 -19.53 30.14
N CYS A 479 -29.51 -19.74 29.71
CA CYS A 479 -28.52 -20.51 30.45
C CYS A 479 -27.70 -19.60 31.37
N ARG A 480 -27.54 -19.97 32.64
CA ARG A 480 -26.55 -19.33 33.52
C ARG A 480 -25.16 -19.85 33.21
N VAL A 481 -24.13 -19.00 33.37
CA VAL A 481 -22.73 -19.35 33.07
C VAL A 481 -22.28 -20.64 33.75
N ASP A 482 -22.62 -20.83 35.03
CA ASP A 482 -22.24 -22.02 35.82
C ASP A 482 -22.79 -23.33 35.25
N ARG A 483 -23.86 -23.28 34.45
CA ARG A 483 -24.45 -24.45 33.80
C ARG A 483 -23.71 -24.89 32.52
N LEU A 484 -22.73 -24.10 32.07
CA LEU A 484 -21.82 -24.50 30.99
C LEU A 484 -20.72 -25.45 31.47
N ASP A 485 -20.52 -25.60 32.79
CA ASP A 485 -19.52 -26.51 33.34
C ASP A 485 -19.72 -27.95 32.83
N GLY A 486 -18.62 -28.56 32.36
CA GLY A 486 -18.64 -29.91 31.81
C GLY A 486 -19.42 -30.08 30.51
N ARG A 487 -19.80 -29.00 29.82
CA ARG A 487 -20.47 -29.05 28.51
C ARG A 487 -19.50 -28.84 27.35
N GLU A 488 -19.81 -29.42 26.20
CA GLU A 488 -19.11 -29.10 24.94
C GLU A 488 -19.63 -27.75 24.44
N VAL A 489 -18.84 -26.70 24.65
CA VAL A 489 -19.17 -25.32 24.25
C VAL A 489 -18.39 -24.94 22.99
N TRP A 490 -19.06 -24.31 22.04
CA TRP A 490 -18.48 -23.80 20.81
C TRP A 490 -18.56 -22.27 20.75
N LEU A 491 -17.43 -21.63 20.50
CA LEU A 491 -17.36 -20.24 20.09
C LEU A 491 -17.19 -20.18 18.57
N VAL A 492 -18.10 -19.48 17.90
CA VAL A 492 -18.24 -19.54 16.44
C VAL A 492 -18.26 -18.16 15.80
N ASN A 493 -17.54 -18.00 14.69
CA ASN A 493 -17.63 -16.80 13.87
C ASN A 493 -17.22 -17.08 12.41
N ALA A 494 -17.35 -16.07 11.55
CA ALA A 494 -17.01 -16.20 10.13
C ALA A 494 -15.50 -16.33 9.87
N LEU A 495 -14.64 -15.82 10.76
CA LEU A 495 -13.18 -15.83 10.60
C LEU A 495 -12.56 -17.20 10.88
N HIS A 496 -12.90 -17.79 12.03
CA HIS A 496 -12.31 -19.02 12.54
C HIS A 496 -13.27 -20.22 12.50
N GLY A 497 -14.53 -20.02 12.09
CA GLY A 497 -15.52 -21.07 12.04
C GLY A 497 -15.86 -21.57 13.44
N ILE A 498 -15.97 -22.89 13.59
CA ILE A 498 -16.33 -23.55 14.85
C ILE A 498 -15.06 -23.78 15.69
N ARG A 499 -14.99 -23.18 16.88
CA ARG A 499 -13.91 -23.41 17.84
C ARG A 499 -14.49 -24.00 19.13
N PRO A 500 -14.25 -25.28 19.44
CA PRO A 500 -14.63 -25.81 20.74
C PRO A 500 -13.77 -25.18 21.85
N VAL A 501 -14.40 -24.89 22.99
CA VAL A 501 -13.69 -24.48 24.20
C VAL A 501 -13.10 -25.74 24.82
N LEU A 502 -11.76 -25.80 24.90
CA LEU A 502 -11.03 -26.92 25.48
C LEU A 502 -10.45 -26.59 26.86
N ARG A 503 -10.42 -25.31 27.22
CA ARG A 503 -9.96 -24.80 28.50
C ARG A 503 -10.64 -23.47 28.78
N TRP A 504 -11.01 -23.22 30.03
CA TRP A 504 -11.50 -21.93 30.51
C TRP A 504 -10.40 -21.20 31.29
N GLU A 505 -10.40 -19.87 31.23
CA GLU A 505 -9.58 -19.03 32.11
C GLU A 505 -10.30 -18.78 33.45
N SER A 506 -11.62 -18.69 33.42
CA SER A 506 -12.46 -18.45 34.61
C SER A 506 -12.53 -19.69 35.50
N ALA A 507 -12.37 -19.48 36.82
CA ALA A 507 -12.54 -20.53 37.82
C ALA A 507 -13.97 -21.09 37.84
N GLY A 508 -14.11 -22.37 38.19
CA GLY A 508 -15.42 -23.03 38.31
C GLY A 508 -16.02 -23.54 36.98
N LEU A 509 -15.30 -23.43 35.87
CA LEU A 509 -15.69 -24.01 34.59
C LEU A 509 -14.65 -24.99 34.07
N THR A 510 -15.11 -26.19 33.74
CA THR A 510 -14.35 -27.25 33.09
C THR A 510 -14.88 -27.45 31.67
N ALA A 511 -13.99 -27.69 30.72
CA ALA A 511 -14.37 -27.95 29.34
C ALA A 511 -14.62 -29.45 29.13
N ALA A 512 -15.71 -29.80 28.44
CA ALA A 512 -15.90 -31.16 27.98
C ALA A 512 -15.04 -31.49 26.75
N PRO A 513 -14.74 -32.77 26.49
CA PRO A 513 -14.14 -33.19 25.23
C PRO A 513 -15.01 -32.76 24.03
N ALA A 514 -14.36 -32.24 22.99
CA ALA A 514 -15.02 -31.79 21.76
C ALA A 514 -15.39 -32.98 20.85
N ARG A 515 -16.44 -33.73 21.21
CA ARG A 515 -16.86 -34.94 20.49
C ARG A 515 -17.56 -34.61 19.18
N ARG A 516 -18.35 -33.55 19.15
CA ARG A 516 -19.16 -33.15 17.99
C ARG A 516 -18.37 -32.24 17.04
N ALA A 517 -17.48 -31.40 17.55
CA ALA A 517 -16.80 -30.37 16.76
C ALA A 517 -16.11 -30.89 15.47
N PRO A 518 -15.39 -32.03 15.45
CA PRO A 518 -14.64 -32.45 14.25
C PRO A 518 -15.53 -32.69 13.01
N SER A 519 -16.70 -33.31 13.17
CA SER A 519 -17.59 -33.58 12.03
C SER A 519 -18.23 -32.29 11.50
N TRP A 520 -18.58 -31.38 12.40
CA TRP A 520 -19.15 -30.09 12.07
C TRP A 520 -18.13 -29.13 11.44
N GLN A 521 -16.87 -29.19 11.86
CA GLN A 521 -15.77 -28.47 11.23
C GLN A 521 -15.51 -28.96 9.80
N ARG A 522 -15.57 -30.27 9.54
CA ARG A 522 -15.50 -30.82 8.18
C ARG A 522 -16.65 -30.32 7.31
N TRP A 523 -17.88 -30.35 7.83
CA TRP A 523 -19.03 -29.79 7.11
C TRP A 523 -18.84 -28.30 6.81
N TRP A 524 -18.46 -27.50 7.81
CA TRP A 524 -18.20 -26.07 7.65
C TRP A 524 -17.13 -25.81 6.59
N ALA A 525 -16.04 -26.59 6.61
CA ALA A 525 -14.96 -26.49 5.64
C ALA A 525 -15.47 -26.58 4.19
N ALA A 526 -16.37 -27.53 3.94
CA ALA A 526 -16.98 -27.81 2.64
C ALA A 526 -18.00 -26.77 2.14
N GLN A 527 -18.45 -25.83 2.99
CA GLN A 527 -19.43 -24.79 2.59
C GLN A 527 -18.83 -23.62 1.80
N ARG A 528 -17.56 -23.73 1.39
CA ARG A 528 -16.86 -22.67 0.65
C ARG A 528 -17.30 -22.69 -0.80
N VAL A 529 -17.73 -21.54 -1.30
CA VAL A 529 -18.10 -21.34 -2.71
C VAL A 529 -17.16 -20.29 -3.32
N THR A 530 -16.62 -20.59 -4.50
CA THR A 530 -15.76 -19.69 -5.27
C THR A 530 -16.58 -18.51 -5.80
N LEU A 531 -16.06 -17.28 -5.66
CA LEU A 531 -16.78 -16.06 -6.06
C LEU A 531 -17.17 -16.04 -7.55
N GLY A 532 -16.36 -16.60 -8.45
CA GLY A 532 -16.62 -16.67 -9.89
C GLY A 532 -17.51 -17.82 -10.37
N ALA A 533 -17.91 -18.75 -9.49
CA ALA A 533 -18.80 -19.86 -9.81
C ALA A 533 -20.26 -19.60 -9.38
N ARG A 534 -20.59 -18.36 -9.02
CA ARG A 534 -21.95 -17.96 -8.67
C ARG A 534 -22.75 -17.76 -9.96
N PRO A 535 -23.86 -18.48 -10.17
CA PRO A 535 -24.79 -18.13 -11.25
C PRO A 535 -25.30 -16.71 -11.01
N ASP A 536 -25.46 -15.96 -12.11
CA ASP A 536 -25.81 -14.55 -12.19
C ASP A 536 -26.76 -14.06 -11.08
N MET A 537 -26.32 -13.03 -10.35
CA MET A 537 -27.19 -12.25 -9.44
C MET A 537 -27.36 -10.86 -10.04
N GLY A 538 -28.40 -10.73 -10.89
CA GLY A 538 -29.01 -9.46 -11.25
C GLY A 538 -29.68 -8.76 -10.07
#